data_AF-A0A927PHR6-F1
#
_entry.id   AF-A0A927PHR6-F1
#
_cell.length_a   1.000
_cell.length_b   1.000
_cell.length_c   1.000
_cell.angle_alpha   90.00
_cell.angle_beta   90.00
_cell.angle_gamma   90.00
#
_symmetry.space_group_name_H-M   'P 1'
#
loop_
_entity.id
_entity.type
_entity.pdbx_description
1 polymer ?
#
loop_
_entity_poly.entity_id
_entity_poly.type
_entity_poly.pdbx_seq_one_letter_code
_entity_poly.pdbx_strand_id
1 'polypeptide(L)'
;MDITIVKDRYMKEYSKLVDSYKSLNIVSLVNNINKAISLSDIENINFHFNKVSEWNDRVSNLQGARLALNEQYKFLKLPSVNEFLIVFDFVNKEWKFNTDPN
;
A
#
# COMPACT_ATOMS: atom_id res chain seq x y z
N MET A 1 -6.41 -26.66 -7.89
CA MET A 1 -6.74 -25.32 -8.41
C MET A 1 -5.75 -25.01 -9.52
N ASP A 2 -6.21 -24.55 -10.68
CA ASP A 2 -5.33 -24.23 -11.81
C ASP A 2 -4.46 -23.02 -11.47
N ILE A 3 -3.14 -23.18 -11.59
CA ILE A 3 -2.17 -22.15 -11.25
C ILE A 3 -2.33 -20.88 -12.08
N THR A 4 -2.81 -21.01 -13.32
CA THR A 4 -3.10 -19.90 -14.23
C THR A 4 -4.21 -19.04 -13.65
N ILE A 5 -5.28 -19.67 -13.15
CA ILE A 5 -6.41 -18.99 -12.51
C ILE A 5 -5.97 -18.23 -11.26
N VAL A 6 -5.09 -18.83 -10.46
CA VAL A 6 -4.56 -18.21 -9.23
C VAL A 6 -3.71 -16.99 -9.55
N LYS A 7 -2.81 -17.10 -10.53
CA LYS A 7 -1.98 -16.00 -11.02
C LYS A 7 -2.85 -14.86 -11.56
N ASP A 8 -3.84 -15.19 -12.39
CA ASP A 8 -4.71 -14.19 -13.02
C ASP A 8 -5.58 -13.47 -12.00
N ARG A 9 -6.06 -14.18 -10.96
CA ARG A 9 -6.77 -13.56 -9.84
C ARG A 9 -5.87 -12.57 -9.11
N TYR A 10 -4.62 -12.95 -8.81
CA TYR A 10 -3.67 -12.03 -8.17
C TYR A 10 -3.42 -10.79 -9.03
N MET A 11 -3.12 -10.98 -10.32
CA MET A 11 -2.85 -9.87 -11.24
C MET A 11 -4.06 -8.94 -11.41
N LYS A 12 -5.28 -9.48 -11.36
CA LYS A 12 -6.50 -8.66 -11.38
C LYS A 12 -6.60 -7.75 -10.15
N GLU A 13 -6.31 -8.27 -8.96
CA GLU A 13 -6.31 -7.44 -7.74
C GLU A 13 -5.14 -6.46 -7.71
N TYR A 14 -3.97 -6.84 -8.23
CA TYR A 14 -2.84 -5.93 -8.45
C TYR A 14 -3.23 -4.74 -9.33
N SER A 15 -3.82 -4.99 -10.51
CA SER A 15 -4.27 -3.91 -11.41
C SER A 15 -5.30 -3.00 -10.73
N LYS A 16 -6.26 -3.57 -9.99
CA LYS A 16 -7.22 -2.76 -9.21
C LYS A 16 -6.56 -1.90 -8.15
N LEU A 17 -5.51 -2.39 -7.49
CA LEU A 17 -4.75 -1.61 -6.51
C LEU A 17 -4.06 -0.43 -7.22
N VAL A 18 -3.40 -0.67 -8.36
CA VAL A 18 -2.74 0.37 -9.16
C VAL A 18 -3.74 1.42 -9.65
N ASP A 19 -4.94 1.00 -10.08
CA ASP A 19 -5.99 1.93 -10.46
C ASP A 19 -6.52 2.73 -9.27
N SER A 20 -6.67 2.08 -8.11
CA SER A 20 -7.07 2.73 -6.86
C SER A 20 -6.04 3.75 -6.39
N TYR A 21 -4.75 3.46 -6.56
CA TYR A 21 -3.67 4.38 -6.21
C TYR A 21 -3.82 5.72 -6.93
N LYS A 22 -4.18 5.67 -8.22
CA LYS A 22 -4.42 6.85 -9.05
C LYS A 22 -5.74 7.53 -8.69
N SER A 23 -6.84 6.78 -8.60
CA SER A 23 -8.18 7.34 -8.41
C SER A 23 -8.39 7.94 -7.03
N LEU A 24 -7.79 7.37 -5.99
CA LEU A 24 -7.85 7.89 -4.62
C LEU A 24 -6.81 8.99 -4.35
N ASN A 25 -5.99 9.34 -5.35
CA ASN A 25 -4.92 10.33 -5.24
C ASN A 25 -4.05 10.10 -4.00
N ILE A 26 -3.54 8.88 -3.83
CA ILE A 26 -2.80 8.47 -2.63
C ILE A 26 -1.54 9.34 -2.40
N VAL A 27 -0.93 9.86 -3.46
CA VAL A 27 0.16 10.85 -3.35
C VAL A 27 -0.30 12.09 -2.59
N SER A 28 -1.49 12.62 -2.92
CA SER A 28 -2.04 13.76 -2.19
C SER A 28 -2.38 13.41 -0.75
N LEU A 29 -2.81 12.18 -0.46
CA LEU A 29 -3.07 11.75 0.93
C LEU A 29 -1.82 11.87 1.80
N VAL A 30 -0.66 11.42 1.30
CA VAL A 30 0.64 11.54 1.98
C VAL A 30 1.01 13.02 2.21
N ASN A 31 0.86 13.85 1.19
CA ASN A 31 1.13 15.29 1.32
C ASN A 31 0.17 15.96 2.32
N ASN A 32 -1.10 15.57 2.32
CA ASN A 32 -2.13 16.17 3.17
C ASN A 32 -1.92 15.82 4.64
N ILE A 33 -1.57 14.58 4.98
CA ILE A 33 -1.27 14.21 6.37
C ILE A 33 -0.03 14.94 6.89
N ASN A 34 1.03 15.05 6.08
CA ASN A 34 2.24 15.79 6.47
C ASN A 34 1.97 17.28 6.64
N LYS A 35 1.14 17.86 5.77
CA LYS A 35 0.68 19.25 5.90
C LYS A 35 -0.11 19.44 7.20
N ALA A 36 -1.05 18.56 7.51
CA ALA A 36 -1.85 18.63 8.74
C ALA A 36 -0.95 18.55 9.99
N ILE A 37 0.06 17.66 9.99
CA ILE A 37 1.09 17.58 11.04
C ILE A 37 1.83 18.91 11.18
N SER A 38 2.30 19.49 10.07
CA SER A 38 3.04 20.76 10.09
C SER A 38 2.22 21.94 10.67
N LEU A 39 0.89 21.88 10.52
CA LEU A 39 -0.05 22.88 11.03
C LEU A 39 -0.59 22.55 12.43
N SER A 40 -0.18 21.42 13.02
CA SER A 40 -0.75 20.89 14.28
C SER A 40 -2.27 20.73 14.24
N ASP A 41 -2.82 20.44 13.06
CA ASP A 41 -4.25 20.27 12.82
C ASP A 41 -4.70 18.84 13.18
N ILE A 42 -4.99 18.62 14.46
CA ILE A 42 -5.28 17.29 15.03
C ILE A 42 -6.46 16.61 14.33
N GLU A 43 -7.50 17.36 13.96
CA GLU A 43 -8.68 16.79 13.30
C GLU A 43 -8.32 16.23 11.93
N ASN A 44 -7.61 17.01 11.10
CA ASN A 44 -7.16 16.56 9.80
C ASN A 44 -6.08 15.48 9.88
N ILE A 45 -5.21 15.50 10.90
CA ILE A 45 -4.25 14.42 11.16
C ILE A 45 -5.00 13.10 11.34
N ASN A 46 -6.00 13.06 12.23
CA ASN A 46 -6.77 11.84 12.50
C ASN A 46 -7.55 11.38 11.27
N PHE A 47 -8.17 12.30 10.54
CA PHE A 47 -8.89 12.00 9.31
C PHE A 47 -7.97 11.35 8.26
N HIS A 48 -6.82 11.95 7.98
CA HIS A 48 -5.88 11.41 7.00
C HIS A 48 -5.20 10.13 7.49
N PHE A 49 -4.93 10.00 8.78
CA PHE A 49 -4.38 8.78 9.37
C PHE A 49 -5.30 7.57 9.16
N ASN A 50 -6.61 7.75 9.34
CA ASN A 50 -7.58 6.68 9.08
C ASN A 50 -7.55 6.25 7.60
N LYS A 51 -7.42 7.21 6.67
CA LYS A 51 -7.27 6.91 5.24
C LYS A 51 -5.97 6.21 4.89
N VAL A 52 -4.87 6.57 5.55
CA VAL A 52 -3.59 5.87 5.42
C VAL A 52 -3.71 4.43 5.93
N SER A 53 -4.36 4.22 7.07
CA SER A 53 -4.60 2.88 7.64
C SER A 53 -5.46 2.01 6.70
N GLU A 54 -6.60 2.53 6.23
CA GLU A 54 -7.47 1.85 5.26
C GLU A 54 -6.71 1.44 3.99
N TRP A 55 -5.84 2.32 3.48
CA TRP A 55 -5.00 2.04 2.31
C TRP A 55 -3.97 0.94 2.61
N ASN A 56 -3.23 1.05 3.72
CA ASN A 56 -2.22 0.10 4.11
C ASN A 56 -2.78 -1.30 4.37
N ASP A 57 -4.00 -1.41 4.90
CA ASP A 57 -4.67 -2.70 5.07
C ASP A 57 -4.90 -3.39 3.73
N ARG A 58 -5.35 -2.64 2.70
CA ARG A 58 -5.55 -3.17 1.35
C ARG A 58 -4.24 -3.64 0.73
N VAL A 59 -3.18 -2.83 0.85
CA VAL A 59 -1.84 -3.18 0.34
C VAL A 59 -1.28 -4.42 1.06
N SER A 60 -1.38 -4.45 2.39
CA SER A 60 -0.89 -5.56 3.23
C SER A 60 -1.62 -6.87 2.95
N ASN A 61 -2.93 -6.83 2.75
CA ASN A 61 -3.71 -8.01 2.37
C ASN A 61 -3.25 -8.59 1.04
N LEU A 62 -3.00 -7.74 0.02
CA LEU A 62 -2.53 -8.22 -1.28
C LEU A 62 -1.07 -8.69 -1.22
N GLN A 63 -0.22 -8.05 -0.43
CA GLN A 63 1.15 -8.53 -0.19
C GLN A 63 1.15 -9.88 0.54
N GLY A 64 0.28 -10.08 1.53
CA GLY A 64 0.12 -11.35 2.23
C GLY A 64 -0.31 -12.47 1.27
N ALA A 65 -1.28 -12.18 0.40
CA ALA A 65 -1.69 -13.11 -0.65
C ALA A 65 -0.51 -13.47 -1.58
N ARG A 66 0.27 -12.48 -2.00
CA ARG A 66 1.49 -12.71 -2.81
C ARG A 66 2.48 -13.64 -2.10
N LEU A 67 2.77 -13.39 -0.83
CA LEU A 67 3.72 -14.19 -0.05
C LEU A 67 3.25 -15.65 0.05
N ALA A 68 1.97 -15.87 0.36
CA ALA A 68 1.39 -17.21 0.40
C ALA A 68 1.49 -17.94 -0.94
N LEU A 69 1.20 -17.23 -2.05
CA LEU A 69 1.30 -17.77 -3.40
C LEU A 69 2.73 -18.10 -3.80
N ASN A 70 3.70 -17.25 -3.47
CA ASN A 70 5.11 -17.50 -3.75
C ASN A 70 5.67 -18.62 -2.88
N GLU A 71 5.21 -18.80 -1.63
CA GLU A 71 5.63 -19.93 -0.80
C GLU A 71 5.13 -21.27 -1.39
N GLN A 72 3.88 -21.30 -1.85
CA GLN A 72 3.29 -22.47 -2.49
C GLN A 72 3.87 -22.75 -3.89
N TYR A 73 4.15 -21.68 -4.65
CA TYR A 73 4.60 -21.74 -6.04
C TYR A 73 5.80 -20.82 -6.27
N LYS A 74 6.98 -21.25 -5.79
CA LYS A 74 8.23 -20.47 -5.77
C LYS A 74 8.67 -19.89 -7.13
N PHE A 75 8.20 -20.47 -8.24
CA PHE A 75 8.52 -20.04 -9.60
C PHE A 75 7.63 -18.92 -10.15
N LEU A 76 6.48 -18.58 -9.52
CA LEU A 76 5.53 -17.61 -10.07
C LEU A 76 6.06 -16.16 -10.09
N LYS A 77 7.00 -15.82 -9.20
CA LYS A 77 7.65 -14.49 -9.11
C LYS A 77 6.66 -13.32 -9.26
N LEU A 78 5.56 -13.35 -8.51
CA LEU A 78 4.53 -12.32 -8.57
C LEU A 78 5.08 -10.95 -8.14
N PRO A 79 4.64 -9.83 -8.78
CA PRO A 79 5.11 -8.49 -8.43
C PRO A 79 4.77 -8.16 -6.98
N SER A 80 5.63 -7.41 -6.28
CA SER A 80 5.33 -6.95 -4.93
C SER A 80 4.48 -5.69 -4.97
N VAL A 81 3.69 -5.47 -3.90
CA VAL A 81 2.98 -4.21 -3.68
C VAL A 81 3.54 -3.45 -2.46
N ASN A 82 4.67 -3.88 -1.91
CA ASN A 82 5.27 -3.26 -0.73
C ASN A 82 5.58 -1.78 -0.93
N GLU A 83 5.92 -1.36 -2.15
CA GLU A 83 6.20 0.04 -2.49
C GLU A 83 4.98 0.96 -2.34
N PHE A 84 3.77 0.40 -2.34
CA PHE A 84 2.53 1.14 -2.14
C PHE A 84 2.20 1.37 -0.66
N LEU A 85 2.91 0.73 0.28
CA LEU A 85 2.71 0.99 1.70
C LEU A 85 3.14 2.41 2.05
N ILE A 86 2.40 3.04 2.94
CA ILE A 86 2.76 4.33 3.51
C ILE A 86 3.28 4.08 4.92
N VAL A 87 4.49 4.52 5.20
CA VAL A 87 5.19 4.32 6.48
C VAL A 87 5.54 5.65 7.11
N PHE A 88 5.67 5.67 8.43
CA PHE A 88 6.13 6.85 9.14
C PHE A 88 7.66 6.82 9.25
N ASP A 89 8.30 7.83 8.68
CA ASP A 89 9.73 8.10 8.85
C ASP A 89 9.95 8.73 10.22
N PHE A 90 10.51 7.98 11.16
CA PHE A 90 10.80 8.48 12.51
C PHE A 90 11.96 9.49 12.55
N VAL A 91 12.82 9.53 11.53
CA VAL A 91 13.95 10.47 11.44
C VAL A 91 13.43 11.84 11.01
N ASN A 92 12.71 11.88 9.89
CA ASN A 92 12.18 13.12 9.33
C ASN A 92 10.81 13.52 9.92
N LYS A 93 10.19 12.62 10.69
CA LYS A 93 8.86 12.77 11.30
C LYS A 93 7.75 13.03 10.27
N GLU A 94 7.81 12.31 9.16
CA GLU A 94 6.86 12.44 8.05
C GLU A 94 6.35 11.08 7.57
N TRP A 95 5.14 11.07 7.03
CA TRP A 95 4.62 9.93 6.29
C TRP A 95 5.22 9.92 4.89
N LYS A 96 5.63 8.75 4.41
CA LYS A 96 6.20 8.56 3.07
C LYS A 96 5.84 7.18 2.52
N PHE A 97 6.01 7.00 1.21
CA PHE A 97 5.92 5.66 0.63
C PHE A 97 7.10 4.79 1.08
N ASN A 98 6.83 3.51 1.23
CA ASN A 98 7.83 2.51 1.57
C ASN A 98 8.77 2.31 0.38
N THR A 99 9.92 2.97 0.42
CA THR A 99 10.96 2.87 -0.62
C THR A 99 12.08 1.93 -0.20
N ASP A 100 11.96 1.29 0.97
CA ASP A 100 12.96 0.35 1.44
C ASP A 100 12.89 -0.93 0.58
N PRO A 101 14.01 -1.32 -0.08
CA PRO A 101 14.07 -2.58 -0.79
C PRO A 101 14.01 -3.72 0.23
N ASN A 102 12.88 -4.43 0.27
CA ASN A 102 12.75 -5.72 0.96
C ASN A 102 13.37 -6.84 0.13
#